data_AF-A0A3A4JUZ2-F1
#
_entry.id   AF-A0A3A4JUZ2-F1
#
_cell.length_a   1.000
_cell.length_b   1.000
_cell.length_c   1.000
_cell.angle_alpha   90.00
_cell.angle_beta   90.00
_cell.angle_gamma   90.00
#
_symmetry.space_group_name_H-M   'P 1'
#
loop_
_entity.id
_entity.type
_entity.pdbx_description
1 polymer ?
#
loop_
_entity_poly.entity_id
_entity_poly.type
_entity_poly.pdbx_seq_one_letter_code
_entity_poly.pdbx_strand_id
1 'polypeptide(L)' 'MGELCEILLKIGVEKSELAAERRLRSDLALDSTETVELEGELRRRFGVEVDLWDKHDYTIGELAARIDAARARA' A
#
# COMPACT_ATOMS: atom_id res chain seq x y z
N MET A 1 5.78 8.28 -2.86
CA MET A 1 4.89 8.58 -1.70
C MET A 1 3.49 9.08 -2.06
N GLY A 2 3.32 10.10 -2.92
CA GLY A 2 2.00 10.73 -3.14
C GLY A 2 0.88 9.80 -3.63
N GLU A 3 1.14 9.00 -4.66
CA GLU A 3 0.09 8.19 -5.31
C GLU A 3 -0.37 6.98 -4.46
N LEU A 4 0.51 6.40 -3.63
CA LEU A 4 0.12 5.36 -2.67
C LEU A 4 -0.84 5.92 -1.62
N CYS A 5 -0.51 7.10 -1.07
CA CYS A 5 -1.39 7.78 -0.12
C CYS A 5 -2.75 8.09 -0.74
N GLU A 6 -2.81 8.48 -2.02
CA GLU A 6 -4.10 8.68 -2.71
C GLU A 6 -4.93 7.40 -2.85
N ILE A 7 -4.29 6.25 -3.08
CA ILE A 7 -5.00 4.96 -3.14
C ILE A 7 -5.54 4.62 -1.75
N LEU A 8 -4.71 4.73 -0.72
CA LEU A 8 -5.13 4.47 0.66
C LEU A 8 -6.29 5.40 1.07
N LEU A 9 -6.22 6.71 0.76
CA LEU A 9 -7.32 7.65 0.98
C LEU A 9 -8.62 7.24 0.27
N LYS A 10 -8.52 6.69 -0.95
CA LYS A 10 -9.68 6.23 -1.72
C LYS A 10 -10.31 4.96 -1.14
N ILE A 11 -9.48 4.09 -0.56
CA ILE A 11 -9.92 2.83 0.05
C ILE A 11 -10.62 3.09 1.39
N GLY A 12 -10.33 4.22 2.05
CA GLY A 12 -10.99 4.64 3.30
C GLY A 12 -10.02 4.96 4.43
N VAL A 13 -8.71 4.88 4.18
CA VAL A 13 -7.68 5.21 5.16
C VAL A 13 -7.64 6.70 5.43
N GLU A 14 -7.63 7.08 6.70
CA GLU A 14 -7.51 8.49 7.09
C GLU A 14 -6.12 9.05 6.79
N LYS A 15 -6.06 10.31 6.35
CA LYS A 15 -4.80 11.01 6.08
C LYS A 15 -3.86 11.05 7.30
N SER A 16 -4.42 11.10 8.50
CA SER A 16 -3.68 11.10 9.78
C SER A 16 -2.94 9.78 10.03
N GLU A 17 -3.42 8.68 9.46
CA GLU A 17 -2.85 7.34 9.57
C GLU A 17 -1.81 7.06 8.46
N LEU A 18 -1.68 7.93 7.46
CA LEU A 18 -0.75 7.80 6.34
C LEU A 18 0.68 8.24 6.72
N ALA A 19 1.35 7.45 7.55
CA ALA A 19 2.75 7.64 7.88
C ALA A 19 3.61 6.47 7.38
N ALA A 20 4.84 6.76 6.96
CA ALA A 20 5.74 5.76 6.35
C ALA A 20 6.06 4.58 7.29
N GLU A 21 6.04 4.81 8.60
CA GLU A 21 6.28 3.81 9.64
C GLU A 21 5.04 2.98 10.01
N ARG A 22 3.84 3.39 9.54
CA ARG A 22 2.59 2.70 9.84
C ARG A 22 2.47 1.42 9.03
N ARG A 23 2.02 0.38 9.70
CA ARG A 23 1.81 -0.97 9.17
C ARG A 23 0.40 -1.14 8.65
N LEU A 24 0.28 -1.74 7.46
CA LEU A 24 -1.00 -1.95 6.77
C LEU A 24 -1.97 -2.81 7.60
N ARG A 25 -1.46 -3.81 8.32
CA ARG A 25 -2.32 -4.74 9.06
C ARG A 25 -2.39 -4.43 10.55
N SER A 26 -1.26 -4.10 11.19
CA SER A 26 -1.27 -3.81 12.63
C SER A 26 -1.80 -2.42 12.99
N ASP A 27 -1.48 -1.40 12.19
CA ASP A 27 -1.89 -0.02 12.49
C ASP A 27 -3.17 0.35 11.74
N LEU A 28 -3.17 0.15 10.42
CA LEU A 28 -4.29 0.52 9.55
C LEU A 28 -5.45 -0.47 9.59
N ALA A 29 -5.21 -1.67 10.15
CA ALA A 29 -6.19 -2.73 10.32
C ALA A 29 -7.02 -3.02 9.05
N LEU A 30 -6.36 -2.97 7.88
CA LEU A 30 -7.03 -3.15 6.60
C LEU A 30 -7.80 -4.46 6.56
N ASP A 31 -9.03 -4.38 6.09
CA ASP A 31 -9.90 -5.53 5.90
C ASP A 31 -9.47 -6.35 4.67
N SER A 32 -10.10 -7.53 4.53
CA SER A 32 -9.86 -8.43 3.41
C SER A 32 -10.13 -7.77 2.06
N THR A 33 -11.18 -6.96 1.96
CA THR A 33 -11.57 -6.23 0.76
C THR A 33 -10.60 -5.08 0.47
N GLU A 34 -10.31 -4.23 1.45
CA GLU A 34 -9.36 -3.12 1.34
C GLU A 34 -7.97 -3.60 0.90
N THR A 35 -7.52 -4.72 1.45
CA THR A 35 -6.23 -5.34 1.11
C THR A 35 -6.18 -5.80 -0.35
N VAL A 36 -7.21 -6.54 -0.80
CA VAL A 36 -7.30 -7.02 -2.19
C VAL A 36 -7.46 -5.87 -3.18
N GLU A 37 -8.21 -4.82 -2.82
CA GLU A 37 -8.31 -3.61 -3.63
C GLU A 37 -6.96 -2.90 -3.77
N LEU A 38 -6.21 -2.77 -2.67
CA LEU A 38 -4.88 -2.17 -2.68
C LEU A 38 -3.92 -2.95 -3.58
N GLU A 39 -3.85 -4.27 -3.44
CA GLU A 39 -3.03 -5.15 -4.30
C GLU A 39 -3.40 -5.00 -5.79
N GLY A 40 -4.71 -4.99 -6.07
CA GLY A 40 -5.22 -4.81 -7.42
C GLY A 40 -4.83 -3.45 -8.02
N GLU A 41 -4.95 -2.37 -7.25
CA GLU A 41 -4.54 -1.03 -7.69
C GLU A 41 -3.02 -0.93 -7.88
N LEU A 42 -2.23 -1.54 -6.99
CA LEU A 42 -0.78 -1.56 -7.09
C LEU A 42 -0.30 -2.25 -8.37
N ARG A 43 -0.87 -3.42 -8.65
CA ARG A 43 -0.57 -4.19 -9.85
C ARG A 43 -1.04 -3.48 -11.12
N ARG A 44 -2.25 -2.89 -11.12
CA ARG A 44 -2.80 -2.19 -12.30
C ARG A 44 -2.08 -0.87 -12.61
N ARG A 45 -1.78 -0.06 -11.59
CA ARG A 45 -1.20 1.29 -11.78
C ARG A 45 0.32 1.28 -11.86
N PHE A 46 0.98 0.41 -11.11
CA PHE A 46 2.44 0.41 -10.99
C PHE A 46 3.11 -0.88 -11.47
N GLY A 47 2.33 -1.92 -11.77
CA GLY A 47 2.89 -3.24 -12.07
C GLY A 47 3.57 -3.91 -10.87
N VAL A 48 3.28 -3.43 -9.64
CA VAL A 48 3.84 -3.98 -8.41
C VAL A 48 2.93 -5.10 -7.92
N GLU A 49 3.45 -6.31 -7.89
CA GLU A 49 2.81 -7.43 -7.21
C GLU A 49 3.35 -7.51 -5.78
N VAL A 50 2.45 -7.35 -4.81
CA VAL A 50 2.73 -7.49 -3.38
C VAL A 50 1.65 -8.37 -2.80
N ASP A 51 2.04 -9.26 -1.90
CA ASP A 51 1.12 -10.09 -1.12
C ASP A 51 1.03 -9.49 0.28
N LEU A 52 -0.07 -8.79 0.54
CA LEU A 52 -0.39 -8.16 1.82
C LEU A 52 -1.07 -9.13 2.80
N TRP A 53 -1.45 -10.32 2.31
CA TRP A 53 -2.05 -11.39 3.10
C TRP A 53 -1.02 -12.35 3.71
N ASP A 54 0.22 -12.31 3.24
CA ASP A 54 1.33 -13.07 3.81
C ASP A 54 1.60 -12.68 5.28
N LYS A 55 2.46 -13.44 5.95
CA LYS A 55 2.88 -13.18 7.34
C LYS A 55 3.64 -11.88 7.52
N HIS A 56 4.05 -11.23 6.42
CA HIS A 56 4.81 -9.99 6.47
C HIS A 56 3.87 -8.80 6.51
N ASP A 57 3.89 -8.08 7.63
CA ASP A 57 3.14 -6.83 7.78
C ASP A 57 3.95 -5.68 7.21
N TYR A 58 3.62 -5.29 5.98
CA TYR A 58 4.32 -4.23 5.27
C TYR A 58 3.95 -2.85 5.79
N THR A 59 4.94 -1.96 5.86
CA THR A 59 4.71 -0.54 6.13
C THR A 59 4.37 0.24 4.86
N ILE A 60 3.71 1.39 5.02
CA ILE A 60 3.46 2.32 3.91
C ILE A 60 4.78 2.72 3.23
N GLY A 61 5.83 2.96 4.02
CA GLY A 61 7.15 3.33 3.53
C GLY A 61 7.77 2.25 2.65
N GLU A 62 7.67 0.98 3.05
CA GLU A 62 8.15 -0.16 2.26
C GLU A 62 7.37 -0.33 0.97
N LEU A 63 6.04 -0.23 1.00
CA LEU A 63 5.25 -0.27 -0.23
C LEU A 63 5.61 0.85 -1.18
N ALA A 64 5.70 2.08 -0.66
CA ALA A 64 6.05 3.23 -1.47
C ALA A 64 7.45 3.11 -2.07
N ALA A 65 8.43 2.59 -1.32
CA ALA A 65 9.76 2.32 -1.84
C ALA A 65 9.74 1.26 -2.95
N ARG A 66 8.91 0.20 -2.83
CA ARG A 66 8.73 -0.81 -3.89
C ARG A 66 8.10 -0.22 -5.15
N ILE A 67 7.12 0.66 -4.99
CA ILE A 67 6.48 1.39 -6.10
C ILE A 67 7.48 2.31 -6.79
N ASP A 68 8.22 3.11 -6.03
CA ASP A 68 9.22 4.02 -6.56
C ASP A 68 10.35 3.23 -7.27
N ALA A 69 10.76 2.08 -6.72
CA ALA A 69 11.75 1.19 -7.34
C ALA A 69 11.24 0.51 -8.62
N ALA A 70 9.96 0.12 -8.68
CA ALA A 70 9.34 -0.45 -9.87
C ALA A 70 9.22 0.59 -10.98
N ARG A 71 8.83 1.82 -10.63
CA ARG A 71 8.80 2.97 -11.57
C ARG A 71 10.17 3.34 -12.10
N ALA A 72 11.20 3.31 -11.26
CA ALA A 72 12.57 3.62 -11.71
C ALA A 72 13.12 2.60 -12.73
N ARG A 73 12.47 1.45 -12.90
CA ARG A 73 12.85 0.38 -13.83
C ARG A 73 11.95 0.29 -15.07
N ALA A 74 10.86 1.06 -15.11
CA ALA A 74 9.91 1.11 -16.23
C ALA A 74 10.20 2.33 -17.12
#